data_AF-A0A963QKF2-F1
#
_entry.id   AF-A0A963QKF2-F1
#
_cell.length_a   1.000
_cell.length_b   1.000
_cell.length_c   1.000
_cell.angle_alpha   90.00
_cell.angle_beta   90.00
_cell.angle_gamma   90.00
#
_symmetry.space_group_name_H-M   'P 1'
#
loop_
_entity.id
_entity.type
_entity.pdbx_description
1 polymer ?
#
loop_
_entity_poly.entity_id
_entity_poly.type
_entity_poly.pdbx_seq_one_letter_code
_entity_poly.pdbx_strand_id
1 'polypeptide(L)'
;MNAAPEIHVSHHAVRRFIERIGADSEAEARCALTCRAVQAAIPFGARVVRLESGRIIIKHTATGATVVTVVPLDRLPVQLCRKSGVARPASSPPPSGQTKERKPMARNYVCDVPGCGRHRKRWQRICEHCFPRLPGDIRTAIIDAHRHGRRSDWRAACRRAGEFFAGDKPARSGTSHISSEEAFHRNQRLLGER
;
A
#
# COMPACT_ATOMS: atom_id res chain seq x y z
N MET A 1 -22.03 2.08 -42.29
CA MET A 1 -21.33 3.15 -41.55
C MET A 1 -21.84 3.11 -40.12
N ASN A 2 -21.01 2.74 -39.14
CA ASN A 2 -21.45 2.71 -37.75
C ASN A 2 -21.56 4.16 -37.25
N ALA A 3 -22.70 4.54 -36.69
CA ALA A 3 -22.88 5.84 -36.08
C ALA A 3 -21.78 6.06 -35.02
N ALA A 4 -21.20 7.26 -34.98
CA ALA A 4 -20.20 7.59 -33.98
C ALA A 4 -20.82 7.44 -32.57
N PRO A 5 -20.13 6.78 -31.63
CA PRO A 5 -20.67 6.57 -30.29
C PRO A 5 -20.90 7.91 -29.59
N GLU A 6 -22.11 8.11 -29.07
CA GLU A 6 -22.48 9.31 -28.34
C GLU A 6 -21.73 9.36 -26.99
N ILE A 7 -21.17 10.53 -26.67
CA ILE A 7 -20.42 10.76 -25.43
C ILE A 7 -21.28 11.56 -24.48
N HIS A 8 -21.66 10.94 -23.37
CA HIS A 8 -22.36 11.62 -22.30
C HIS A 8 -21.39 12.03 -21.19
N VAL A 9 -21.40 13.30 -20.78
CA VAL A 9 -20.62 13.77 -19.63
C VAL A 9 -21.54 13.94 -18.43
N SER A 10 -21.35 13.12 -17.41
CA SER A 10 -22.16 13.21 -16.19
C SER A 10 -21.91 14.52 -15.45
N HIS A 11 -22.95 15.08 -14.83
CA HIS A 11 -22.84 16.27 -14.00
C HIS A 11 -21.81 16.11 -12.88
N HIS A 12 -21.68 14.89 -12.31
CA HIS A 12 -20.65 14.59 -11.32
C HIS A 12 -19.23 14.77 -11.87
N ALA A 13 -18.96 14.33 -13.10
CA ALA A 13 -17.63 14.48 -13.71
C ALA A 13 -17.26 15.95 -13.92
N VAL A 14 -18.22 16.76 -14.40
CA VAL A 14 -18.06 18.21 -14.55
C VAL A 14 -17.68 18.85 -13.22
N ARG A 15 -18.49 18.60 -12.18
CA ARG A 15 -18.25 19.17 -10.84
C ARG A 15 -16.88 18.77 -10.29
N ARG A 16 -16.48 17.51 -10.46
CA ARG A 16 -15.15 17.04 -10.02
C ARG A 16 -14.00 17.63 -10.83
N PHE A 17 -14.21 17.91 -12.11
CA PHE A 17 -13.22 18.59 -12.93
C PHE A 17 -12.98 20.01 -12.42
N ILE A 18 -14.05 20.79 -12.20
CA ILE A 18 -13.99 22.15 -11.64
C ILE A 18 -13.31 22.12 -10.27
N GLU A 19 -13.81 21.33 -9.32
CA GLU A 19 -13.31 21.30 -7.93
C GLU A 19 -11.85 20.86 -7.80
N ARG A 20 -11.36 20.01 -8.70
CA ARG A 20 -10.07 19.31 -8.49
C ARG A 20 -9.00 19.67 -9.50
N ILE A 21 -9.38 20.06 -10.71
CA ILE A 21 -8.45 20.49 -11.76
C ILE A 21 -8.45 22.02 -11.88
N GLY A 22 -9.56 22.68 -11.57
CA GLY A 22 -9.66 24.15 -11.58
C GLY A 22 -10.08 24.71 -12.94
N ALA A 23 -11.22 24.28 -13.47
CA ALA A 23 -11.86 24.95 -14.61
C ALA A 23 -12.70 26.13 -14.12
N ASP A 24 -12.75 27.21 -14.89
CA ASP A 24 -13.46 28.44 -14.52
C ASP A 24 -14.97 28.33 -14.76
N SER A 25 -15.40 27.39 -15.61
CA SER A 25 -16.83 27.20 -15.93
C SER A 25 -17.21 25.74 -16.23
N GLU A 26 -18.51 25.44 -16.15
CA GLU A 26 -19.07 24.15 -16.58
C GLU A 26 -18.89 23.91 -18.09
N ALA A 27 -19.00 24.95 -18.91
CA ALA A 27 -18.81 24.84 -20.35
C ALA A 27 -17.37 24.42 -20.70
N GLU A 28 -16.39 25.03 -20.06
CA GLU A 28 -14.98 24.68 -20.21
C GLU A 28 -14.70 23.24 -19.75
N ALA A 29 -15.20 22.86 -18.57
CA ALA A 29 -15.07 21.50 -18.06
C ALA A 29 -15.69 20.46 -19.02
N ARG A 30 -16.86 20.74 -19.59
CA ARG A 30 -17.49 19.86 -20.59
C ARG A 30 -16.65 19.76 -21.86
N CYS A 31 -16.15 20.88 -22.39
CA CYS A 31 -15.29 20.92 -23.57
C CYS A 31 -14.01 20.09 -23.37
N ALA A 32 -13.36 20.23 -22.21
CA ALA A 32 -12.17 19.45 -21.87
C ALA A 32 -12.46 17.94 -21.75
N LEU A 33 -13.61 17.58 -21.16
CA LEU A 33 -14.04 16.18 -20.99
C LEU A 33 -14.53 15.52 -22.28
N THR A 34 -14.93 16.30 -23.28
CA THR A 34 -15.32 15.83 -24.62
C THR A 34 -14.23 16.04 -25.67
N CYS A 35 -12.98 16.28 -25.26
CA CYS A 35 -11.88 16.55 -26.18
C CYS A 35 -11.59 15.38 -27.14
N ARG A 36 -10.87 15.67 -28.23
CA ARG A 36 -10.54 14.68 -29.29
C ARG A 36 -9.87 13.41 -28.77
N ALA A 37 -9.02 13.53 -27.75
CA ALA A 37 -8.35 12.36 -27.14
C ALA A 37 -9.36 11.40 -26.50
N VAL A 38 -10.39 11.94 -25.81
CA VAL A 38 -11.46 11.12 -25.22
C VAL A 38 -12.33 10.52 -26.33
N GLN A 39 -12.71 11.31 -27.33
CA GLN A 39 -13.49 10.86 -28.49
C GLN A 39 -12.80 9.70 -29.22
N ALA A 40 -11.50 9.83 -29.49
CA ALA A 40 -10.71 8.80 -30.17
C ALA A 40 -10.56 7.53 -29.33
N ALA A 41 -10.56 7.62 -28.00
CA ALA A 41 -10.36 6.47 -27.12
C ALA A 41 -11.62 5.58 -26.97
N ILE A 42 -12.81 6.13 -27.20
CA ILE A 42 -14.08 5.43 -26.98
C ILE A 42 -14.28 4.23 -27.93
N PRO A 43 -14.03 4.34 -29.25
CA PRO A 43 -14.10 3.19 -30.17
C PRO A 43 -13.20 2.01 -29.77
N PHE A 44 -12.10 2.27 -29.04
CA PHE A 44 -11.20 1.23 -28.54
C PHE A 44 -11.67 0.61 -27.20
N GLY A 45 -12.85 0.99 -26.69
CA GLY A 45 -13.36 0.50 -25.41
C GLY A 45 -12.55 0.98 -24.20
N ALA A 46 -11.83 2.11 -24.33
CA ALA A 46 -10.99 2.62 -23.25
C ALA A 46 -11.83 2.99 -22.03
N ARG A 47 -11.50 2.41 -20.87
CA ARG A 47 -12.17 2.73 -19.59
C ARG A 47 -11.53 3.87 -18.82
N VAL A 48 -10.27 4.18 -19.14
CA VAL A 48 -9.50 5.24 -18.50
C VAL A 48 -8.72 5.98 -19.59
N VAL A 49 -8.89 7.30 -19.66
CA VAL A 49 -8.13 8.17 -20.56
C VAL A 49 -7.23 9.06 -19.73
N ARG A 50 -5.94 9.11 -20.06
CA ARG A 50 -4.98 10.00 -19.40
C ARG A 50 -4.92 11.31 -20.17
N LEU A 51 -5.26 12.39 -19.49
CA LEU A 51 -5.01 13.76 -19.91
C LEU A 51 -3.77 14.30 -19.19
N GLU A 52 -3.33 15.48 -19.59
CA GLU A 52 -2.26 16.20 -18.92
C GLU A 52 -2.64 16.56 -17.48
N SER A 53 -3.88 17.01 -17.27
CA SER A 53 -4.40 17.46 -15.98
C SER A 53 -4.94 16.36 -15.08
N GLY A 54 -5.18 15.15 -15.60
CA GLY A 54 -5.85 14.11 -14.82
C GLY A 54 -6.11 12.82 -15.59
N ARG A 55 -6.82 11.89 -14.95
CA ARG A 55 -7.37 10.69 -15.57
C ARG A 55 -8.88 10.75 -15.56
N ILE A 56 -9.47 10.48 -16.71
CA ILE A 56 -10.92 10.39 -16.90
C ILE A 56 -11.32 8.93 -16.81
N ILE A 57 -12.36 8.63 -16.04
CA ILE A 57 -12.96 7.30 -15.94
C ILE A 57 -14.23 7.26 -16.80
N ILE A 58 -14.27 6.31 -17.71
CA ILE A 58 -15.34 6.13 -18.71
C ILE A 58 -16.05 4.81 -18.44
N LYS A 59 -17.38 4.86 -18.37
CA LYS A 59 -18.26 3.70 -18.33
C LYS A 59 -18.90 3.53 -19.70
N HIS A 60 -18.74 2.36 -20.29
CA HIS A 60 -19.38 2.01 -21.56
C HIS A 60 -20.77 1.41 -21.29
N THR A 61 -21.75 1.81 -22.08
CA THR A 61 -23.13 1.27 -22.10
C THR A 61 -23.43 0.72 -23.49
N ALA A 62 -24.56 0.05 -23.66
CA ALA A 62 -24.98 -0.45 -24.98
C ALA A 62 -25.18 0.68 -26.02
N THR A 63 -25.47 1.90 -25.54
CA THR A 63 -25.82 3.06 -26.38
C THR A 63 -24.67 4.04 -26.58
N GLY A 64 -23.57 3.94 -25.82
CA GLY A 64 -22.48 4.90 -25.90
C GLY A 64 -21.50 4.82 -24.74
N ALA A 65 -20.88 5.96 -24.43
CA ALA A 65 -19.91 6.07 -23.36
C ALA A 65 -20.20 7.26 -22.44
N THR A 66 -20.16 7.01 -21.14
CA THR A 66 -20.39 8.03 -20.13
C THR A 66 -19.12 8.33 -19.35
N VAL A 67 -18.72 9.60 -19.34
CA VAL A 67 -17.66 10.10 -18.46
C VAL A 67 -18.20 10.22 -17.04
N VAL A 68 -17.71 9.37 -16.13
CA VAL A 68 -18.27 9.22 -14.77
C VAL A 68 -17.56 10.15 -13.78
N THR A 69 -16.23 10.23 -13.84
CA THR A 69 -15.46 11.04 -12.89
C THR A 69 -14.05 11.34 -13.41
N VAL A 70 -13.38 12.23 -12.68
CA VAL A 70 -12.03 12.71 -12.99
C VAL A 70 -11.15 12.60 -11.75
N VAL A 71 -9.96 12.04 -11.93
CA VAL A 71 -8.97 11.83 -10.88
C VAL A 71 -7.70 12.63 -11.23
N PRO A 72 -7.36 13.65 -10.44
CA PRO A 72 -6.11 14.39 -10.60
C PRO A 72 -4.88 13.48 -10.53
N LEU A 73 -3.81 13.81 -11.26
CA LEU A 73 -2.60 13.00 -11.29
C LEU A 73 -1.85 12.99 -9.95
N ASP A 74 -1.88 14.09 -9.23
CA ASP A 74 -1.25 14.30 -7.91
C ASP A 74 -1.93 13.50 -6.79
N ARG A 75 -3.21 13.13 -6.96
CA ARG A 75 -4.00 12.39 -5.96
C ARG A 75 -4.28 10.94 -6.33
N LEU A 76 -3.59 10.39 -7.33
CA LEU A 76 -3.74 8.98 -7.65
C LEU A 76 -3.13 8.10 -6.55
N PRO A 77 -3.90 7.15 -5.98
CA PRO A 77 -3.32 6.10 -5.16
C PRO A 77 -2.18 5.45 -5.94
N VAL A 78 -1.03 5.24 -5.28
CA VAL A 78 0.16 4.62 -5.88
C VAL A 78 -0.17 3.28 -6.57
N GLN A 79 -1.24 2.61 -6.16
CA GLN A 79 -1.76 1.38 -6.76
C GLN A 79 -2.33 1.54 -8.19
N LEU A 80 -2.84 2.73 -8.55
CA LEU A 80 -3.35 3.03 -9.90
C LEU A 80 -2.29 3.69 -10.78
N CYS A 81 -1.20 4.17 -10.19
CA CYS A 81 0.04 4.41 -10.90
C CYS A 81 0.66 3.05 -11.25
N ARG A 82 0.10 2.35 -12.25
CA ARG A 82 0.84 1.29 -12.96
C ARG A 82 2.18 1.92 -13.30
N LYS A 83 3.25 1.47 -12.64
CA LYS A 83 4.62 1.79 -13.02
C LYS A 83 4.65 1.60 -14.51
N SER A 84 4.74 2.70 -15.22
CA SER A 84 4.69 2.71 -16.67
C SER A 84 6.02 2.13 -17.11
N GLY A 85 6.15 0.80 -17.00
CA GLY A 85 7.06 0.02 -17.80
C GLY A 85 6.53 0.03 -19.23
N VAL A 86 6.29 1.23 -19.77
CA VAL A 86 6.36 1.43 -21.21
C VAL A 86 7.84 1.26 -21.49
N ALA A 87 8.24 0.00 -21.64
CA ALA A 87 9.45 -0.31 -22.37
C ALA A 87 9.37 0.50 -23.67
N ARG A 88 10.42 1.28 -23.96
CA ARG A 88 10.67 1.75 -25.32
C ARG A 88 10.43 0.54 -26.24
N PRO A 89 9.76 0.70 -27.39
CA PRO A 89 9.65 -0.38 -28.35
C PRO A 89 11.07 -0.80 -28.74
N ALA A 90 11.56 -1.88 -28.12
CA ALA A 90 12.77 -2.55 -28.52
C ALA A 90 12.38 -3.40 -29.72
N SER A 91 12.84 -2.97 -30.89
CA SER A 91 12.89 -3.78 -32.10
C SER A 91 13.81 -4.98 -31.84
N SER A 92 13.27 -6.07 -31.29
CA SER A 92 13.73 -7.47 -31.41
C SER A 92 12.90 -8.37 -30.49
N PRO A 93 12.38 -9.52 -30.97
CA PRO A 93 11.77 -10.52 -30.10
C PRO A 93 12.86 -11.22 -29.27
N PRO A 94 12.70 -11.36 -27.94
CA PRO A 94 13.55 -12.25 -27.16
C PRO A 94 13.15 -13.72 -27.37
N PRO A 95 14.10 -14.66 -27.26
CA PRO A 95 13.84 -16.08 -27.43
C PRO A 95 12.97 -16.62 -26.29
N SER A 96 12.08 -17.53 -26.67
CA SER A 96 11.14 -18.28 -25.84
C SER A 96 11.87 -19.10 -24.75
N GLY A 97 12.03 -18.49 -23.58
CA GLY A 97 12.49 -19.14 -22.36
C GLY A 97 11.62 -18.70 -21.18
N GLN A 98 10.92 -19.65 -20.56
CA GLN A 98 9.99 -19.43 -19.46
C GLN A 98 10.62 -18.61 -18.31
N THR A 99 10.29 -17.33 -18.21
CA THR A 99 10.59 -16.54 -17.01
C THR A 99 9.63 -16.92 -15.90
N LYS A 100 10.07 -17.81 -15.00
CA LYS A 100 9.51 -17.94 -13.65
C LYS A 100 9.37 -16.54 -13.07
N GLU A 101 8.13 -16.09 -12.89
CA GLU A 101 7.77 -14.81 -12.29
C GLU A 101 8.43 -14.73 -10.89
N ARG A 102 9.60 -14.11 -10.80
CA ARG A 102 10.28 -13.89 -9.52
C ARG A 102 9.42 -12.93 -8.73
N LYS A 103 8.55 -13.46 -7.85
CA LYS A 103 7.84 -12.67 -6.84
C LYS A 103 8.87 -11.74 -6.19
N PRO A 104 8.70 -10.41 -6.26
CA PRO A 104 9.63 -9.49 -5.63
C PRO A 104 9.76 -9.89 -4.16
N MET A 105 10.98 -10.20 -3.72
CA MET A 105 11.21 -10.67 -2.36
C MET A 105 10.62 -9.64 -1.41
N ALA A 106 9.63 -10.09 -0.63
CA ALA A 106 8.97 -9.23 0.34
C ALA A 106 10.05 -8.72 1.29
N ARG A 107 10.35 -7.42 1.22
CA ARG A 107 11.27 -6.80 2.17
C ARG A 107 10.73 -7.07 3.57
N ASN A 108 11.55 -7.72 4.39
CA ASN A 108 11.20 -8.03 5.77
C ASN A 108 11.24 -6.73 6.59
N TYR A 109 10.07 -6.14 6.84
CA TYR A 109 9.96 -4.99 7.72
C TYR A 109 9.88 -5.49 9.16
N VAL A 110 10.75 -4.98 10.04
CA VAL A 110 10.77 -5.32 11.47
C VAL A 110 9.81 -4.41 12.24
N CYS A 111 9.17 -4.94 13.28
CA CYS A 111 8.34 -4.20 14.24
C CYS A 111 9.12 -3.04 14.88
N ASP A 112 8.48 -1.87 15.05
CA ASP A 112 9.13 -0.70 15.68
C ASP A 112 9.25 -0.81 17.22
N VAL A 113 8.61 -1.80 17.84
CA VAL A 113 8.68 -2.02 19.30
C VAL A 113 10.05 -2.62 19.66
N PRO A 114 10.87 -1.95 20.48
CA PRO A 114 12.16 -2.47 20.93
C PRO A 114 12.04 -3.85 21.56
N GLY A 115 12.92 -4.78 21.18
CA GLY A 115 12.93 -6.15 21.70
C GLY A 115 11.90 -7.12 21.08
N CYS A 116 11.02 -6.67 20.18
CA CYS A 116 10.05 -7.56 19.52
C CYS A 116 10.69 -8.44 18.44
N GLY A 117 11.46 -7.85 17.51
CA GLY A 117 12.12 -8.56 16.40
C GLY A 117 11.20 -9.18 15.33
N ARG A 118 9.89 -9.29 15.57
CA ARG A 118 8.94 -9.90 14.63
C ARG A 118 8.76 -9.05 13.37
N HIS A 119 8.40 -9.73 12.27
CA HIS A 119 8.12 -9.07 11.00
C HIS A 119 6.72 -8.44 11.02
N ARG A 120 6.53 -7.40 10.22
CA ARG A 120 5.26 -6.70 10.02
C ARG A 120 4.99 -6.51 8.52
N LYS A 121 3.72 -6.25 8.17
CA LYS A 121 3.37 -5.81 6.81
C LYS A 121 3.95 -4.42 6.55
N ARG A 122 4.26 -4.12 5.29
CA ARG A 122 4.87 -2.83 4.87
C ARG A 122 4.13 -1.59 5.38
N TRP A 123 2.81 -1.65 5.46
CA TRP A 123 1.95 -0.54 5.85
C TRP A 123 1.69 -0.47 7.37
N GLN A 124 2.05 -1.52 8.12
CA GLN A 124 1.92 -1.54 9.57
C GLN A 124 3.15 -0.90 10.20
N ARG A 125 2.98 -0.31 11.40
CA ARG A 125 4.11 0.10 12.25
C ARG A 125 4.41 -0.91 13.36
N ILE A 126 3.36 -1.52 13.87
CA ILE A 126 3.45 -2.50 14.95
C ILE A 126 3.03 -3.84 14.35
N CYS A 127 3.74 -4.93 14.66
CA CYS A 127 3.37 -6.26 14.18
C CYS A 127 2.03 -6.70 14.79
N GLU A 128 1.38 -7.67 14.15
CA GLU A 128 0.07 -8.19 14.58
C GLU A 128 0.08 -8.78 15.99
N HIS A 129 1.25 -9.14 16.53
CA HIS A 129 1.38 -9.64 17.90
C HIS A 129 1.47 -8.53 18.95
N CYS A 130 2.23 -7.45 18.69
CA CYS A 130 2.36 -6.35 19.63
C CYS A 130 1.16 -5.41 19.60
N PHE A 131 0.47 -5.29 18.47
CA PHE A 131 -0.66 -4.38 18.31
C PHE A 131 -1.83 -4.63 19.27
N PRO A 132 -2.32 -5.85 19.52
CA PRO A 132 -3.41 -6.05 20.47
C PRO A 132 -2.98 -5.95 21.94
N ARG A 133 -1.69 -6.13 22.24
CA ARG A 133 -1.15 -6.14 23.61
C ARG A 133 -0.79 -4.74 24.13
N LEU A 134 -0.46 -3.81 23.22
CA LEU A 134 -0.10 -2.45 23.62
C LEU A 134 -1.34 -1.62 24.02
N PRO A 135 -1.22 -0.78 25.07
CA PRO A 135 -2.21 0.24 25.40
C PRO A 135 -2.57 1.14 24.20
N GLY A 136 -3.84 1.55 24.12
CA GLY A 136 -4.37 2.35 23.01
C GLY A 136 -3.63 3.67 22.77
N ASP A 137 -3.21 4.34 23.84
CA ASP A 137 -2.47 5.59 23.81
C ASP A 137 -1.06 5.41 23.20
N ILE A 138 -0.33 4.37 23.62
CA ILE A 138 1.01 4.06 23.10
C ILE A 138 0.94 3.71 21.61
N ARG A 139 -0.07 2.93 21.19
CA ARG A 139 -0.27 2.59 19.77
C ARG A 139 -0.52 3.82 18.92
N THR A 140 -1.42 4.68 19.37
CA THR A 140 -1.77 5.92 18.67
C THR A 140 -0.56 6.84 18.58
N ALA A 141 0.20 7.00 19.67
CA ALA A 141 1.41 7.83 19.68
C ALA A 141 2.46 7.36 18.66
N ILE A 142 2.73 6.06 18.55
CA ILE A 142 3.69 5.52 17.57
C ILE A 142 3.23 5.80 16.13
N ILE A 143 1.95 5.50 15.83
CA ILE A 143 1.40 5.62 14.47
C ILE A 143 1.34 7.09 14.05
N ASP A 144 0.87 7.96 14.95
CA ASP A 144 0.69 9.39 14.69
C ASP A 144 2.03 10.10 14.51
N ALA A 145 2.97 9.91 15.46
CA ALA A 145 4.30 10.52 15.37
C ALA A 145 5.03 10.10 14.08
N HIS A 146 4.93 8.82 13.69
CA HIS A 146 5.49 8.36 12.43
C HIS A 146 4.79 9.01 11.22
N ARG A 147 3.45 9.07 11.21
CA ARG A 147 2.67 9.65 10.09
C ARG A 147 3.04 11.11 9.84
N HIS A 148 3.30 11.87 10.90
CA HIS A 148 3.68 13.28 10.84
C HIS A 148 5.19 13.52 10.77
N GLY A 149 6.03 12.47 10.69
CA GLY A 149 7.48 12.61 10.59
C GLY A 149 8.18 13.12 11.85
N ARG A 150 7.49 13.12 13.01
CA ARG A 150 8.03 13.56 14.31
C ARG A 150 8.94 12.49 14.92
N ARG A 151 10.19 12.45 14.46
CA ARG A 151 11.14 11.36 14.79
C ARG A 151 11.47 11.26 16.29
N SER A 152 11.55 12.37 17.02
CA SER A 152 11.77 12.39 18.47
C SER A 152 10.64 11.67 19.21
N ASP A 153 9.41 12.06 18.90
CA ASP A 153 8.18 11.58 19.53
C ASP A 153 7.97 10.12 19.20
N TRP A 154 8.23 9.72 17.95
CA TRP A 154 8.18 8.33 17.52
C TRP A 154 9.16 7.45 18.32
N ARG A 155 10.42 7.87 18.48
CA ARG A 155 11.40 7.12 19.30
C ARG A 155 10.99 7.05 20.77
N ALA A 156 10.47 8.14 21.33
CA ALA A 156 9.99 8.17 22.71
C ALA A 156 8.80 7.21 22.92
N ALA A 157 7.84 7.20 22.00
CA ALA A 157 6.70 6.28 22.03
C ALA A 157 7.15 4.82 21.86
N CYS A 158 8.13 4.55 20.99
CA CYS A 158 8.74 3.21 20.88
C CYS A 158 9.41 2.76 22.19
N ARG A 159 10.14 3.65 22.90
CA ARG A 159 10.72 3.31 24.22
C ARG A 159 9.65 2.97 25.25
N ARG A 160 8.60 3.79 25.36
CA ARG A 160 7.43 3.51 26.22
C ARG A 160 6.81 2.14 25.93
N ALA A 161 6.68 1.77 24.66
CA ALA A 161 6.21 0.44 24.26
C ALA A 161 7.16 -0.69 24.72
N GLY A 162 8.47 -0.47 24.63
CA GLY A 162 9.48 -1.39 25.14
C GLY A 162 9.42 -1.56 26.65
N GLU A 163 9.28 -0.47 27.40
CA GLU A 163 9.10 -0.45 28.86
C GLU A 163 7.84 -1.19 29.30
N PHE A 164 6.71 -0.96 28.61
CA PHE A 164 5.47 -1.70 28.86
C PHE A 164 5.68 -3.22 28.77
N PHE A 165 6.32 -3.71 27.70
CA PHE A 165 6.63 -5.13 27.56
C PHE A 165 7.73 -5.63 28.50
N ALA A 166 8.59 -4.75 29.02
CA ALA A 166 9.58 -5.12 30.03
C ALA A 166 8.92 -5.38 31.39
N GLY A 167 7.90 -4.59 31.76
CA GLY A 167 7.08 -4.82 32.95
C GLY A 167 6.12 -6.01 32.83
N ASP A 168 5.57 -6.24 31.63
CA ASP A 168 4.67 -7.36 31.32
C ASP A 168 5.37 -8.70 31.13
N LYS A 169 6.71 -8.72 31.05
CA LYS A 169 7.41 -10.00 31.03
C LYS A 169 7.18 -10.63 32.40
N PRO A 170 6.45 -11.76 32.50
CA PRO A 170 6.47 -12.53 33.74
C PRO A 170 7.96 -12.73 34.03
N ALA A 171 8.39 -12.37 35.24
CA ALA A 171 9.79 -12.48 35.67
C ALA A 171 10.31 -13.76 35.06
N ARG A 172 11.16 -13.63 34.01
CA ARG A 172 11.50 -14.77 33.14
C ARG A 172 11.84 -15.86 34.11
N SER A 173 11.05 -16.94 34.15
CA SER A 173 11.41 -18.15 34.87
C SER A 173 12.84 -18.36 34.43
N GLY A 174 13.78 -18.10 35.35
CA GLY A 174 15.18 -18.01 35.00
C GLY A 174 15.43 -19.24 34.16
N THR A 175 16.09 -19.09 33.02
CA THR A 175 16.66 -20.27 32.39
C THR A 175 17.55 -20.80 33.51
N SER A 176 17.04 -21.79 34.27
CA SER A 176 17.75 -22.34 35.40
C SER A 176 19.06 -22.73 34.76
N HIS A 177 20.12 -22.04 35.12
CA HIS A 177 21.42 -22.31 34.57
C HIS A 177 21.75 -23.66 35.18
N ILE A 178 21.31 -24.74 34.51
CA ILE A 178 21.57 -26.10 34.93
C ILE A 178 23.09 -26.14 34.94
N SER A 179 23.67 -26.27 36.13
CA SER A 179 25.11 -26.36 36.25
C SER A 179 25.56 -27.56 35.44
N SER A 180 26.79 -27.53 34.94
CA SER A 180 27.39 -28.68 34.24
C SER A 180 27.29 -29.96 35.08
N GLU A 181 27.38 -29.84 36.41
CA GLU A 181 27.21 -30.92 37.37
C GLU A 181 25.76 -31.44 37.46
N GLU A 182 24.77 -30.55 37.51
CA GLU A 182 23.36 -30.94 37.55
C GLU A 182 22.90 -31.56 36.21
N ALA A 183 23.45 -31.07 35.09
CA ALA A 183 23.25 -31.67 33.77
C ALA A 183 23.85 -33.08 33.70
N PHE A 184 25.05 -33.28 34.26
CA PHE A 184 25.70 -34.59 34.34
C PHE A 184 24.88 -35.60 35.16
N HIS A 185 24.40 -35.20 36.35
CA HIS A 185 23.55 -36.06 37.18
C HIS A 185 22.21 -36.41 36.52
N ARG A 186 21.60 -35.50 35.75
CA ARG A 186 20.41 -35.83 34.95
C ARG A 186 20.73 -36.87 33.87
N ASN A 187 21.91 -36.80 33.27
CA ASN A 187 22.34 -37.76 32.25
C ASN A 187 22.62 -39.15 32.86
N GLN A 188 23.28 -39.24 34.02
CA GLN A 188 23.49 -40.52 34.71
C GLN A 188 22.18 -41.22 35.04
N ARG A 189 21.15 -40.48 35.49
CA ARG A 189 19.81 -41.04 35.75
C ARG A 189 19.14 -41.61 34.51
N LEU A 190 19.38 -41.02 33.33
CA LEU A 190 18.81 -41.50 32.06
C LEU A 190 19.46 -42.80 31.59
N LEU A 191 20.72 -43.05 31.94
CA LEU A 191 21.48 -44.23 31.53
C LEU A 191 21.35 -45.42 32.48
N GLY A 192 20.70 -45.25 33.63
CA GLY A 192 20.46 -46.34 34.60
C GLY A 192 21.71 -46.75 35.39
N GLU A 193 22.79 -45.98 35.29
CA GLU A 193 24.01 -46.20 36.06
C GLU A 193 23.81 -45.60 37.46
N ARG A 194 23.68 -46.47 38.47
CA ARG A 194 23.73 -46.11 39.89
C ARG A 194 24.89 -46.81 40.56
#